data_AF-A0A7C3S4L9-F1
#
_entry.id   AF-A0A7C3S4L9-F1
#
_cell.length_a   1.000
_cell.length_b   1.000
_cell.length_c   1.000
_cell.angle_alpha   90.00
_cell.angle_beta   90.00
_cell.angle_gamma   90.00
#
_symmetry.space_group_name_H-M   'P 1'
#
loop_
_entity.id
_entity.type
_entity.pdbx_description
1 polymer ?
#
loop_
_entity_poly.entity_id
_entity_poly.type
_entity_poly.pdbx_seq_one_letter_code
_entity_poly.pdbx_strand_id
1 'polypeptide(L)'
;MDKEEMVVEVPFCRQCGREIQRDARFCPYCGADQTPYAASSMPPVQAGLETKNTGLAAVLALIFGVFGLWGVGHIYVGKIGRGLALLILGIILEWVFGFLTLFGALFGGYYHGARGLVAVSLAGAAIWAILTLALFIWQIYDAYRLAKYYNEYVHRCGKAPW
;
A
#
# COMPACT_ATOMS: atom_id res chain seq x y z
N MET A 1 -34.42 -39.37 0.29
CA MET A 1 -35.00 -38.19 1.00
C MET A 1 -33.83 -37.27 1.23
N ASP A 2 -33.56 -36.51 0.19
CA ASP A 2 -32.23 -36.04 -0.15
C ASP A 2 -32.10 -34.67 0.50
N LYS A 3 -31.13 -34.55 1.40
CA LYS A 3 -30.86 -33.30 2.10
C LYS A 3 -30.27 -32.34 1.09
N GLU A 4 -31.13 -31.52 0.50
CA GLU A 4 -30.74 -30.40 -0.34
C GLU A 4 -29.98 -29.40 0.56
N GLU A 5 -28.66 -29.55 0.59
CA GLU A 5 -27.73 -28.57 1.15
C GLU A 5 -27.94 -27.27 0.36
N MET A 6 -28.83 -26.41 0.83
CA MET A 6 -28.89 -25.03 0.38
C MET A 6 -27.54 -24.40 0.70
N VAL A 7 -26.68 -24.30 -0.31
CA VAL A 7 -25.50 -23.44 -0.27
C VAL A 7 -26.01 -22.02 -0.12
N VAL A 8 -26.18 -21.57 1.12
CA VAL A 8 -26.50 -20.19 1.44
C VAL A 8 -25.24 -19.37 1.11
N GLU A 9 -25.08 -18.97 -0.15
CA GLU A 9 -24.21 -17.88 -0.59
C GLU A 9 -24.35 -16.71 0.40
N VAL A 10 -23.40 -16.58 1.31
CA VAL A 10 -23.40 -15.53 2.33
C VAL A 10 -22.95 -14.22 1.68
N PRO A 11 -23.78 -13.16 1.70
CA PRO A 11 -23.38 -11.89 1.12
C PRO A 11 -22.39 -11.18 2.05
N PHE A 12 -21.58 -10.32 1.44
CA PHE A 12 -20.68 -9.43 2.16
C PHE A 12 -21.33 -8.06 2.34
N CYS A 13 -21.04 -7.42 3.48
CA CYS A 13 -21.47 -6.07 3.74
C CYS A 13 -20.88 -5.11 2.70
N ARG A 14 -21.74 -4.32 2.06
CA ARG A 14 -21.34 -3.33 1.05
C ARG A 14 -20.48 -2.19 1.57
N GLN A 15 -20.32 -2.02 2.89
CA GLN A 15 -19.48 -0.94 3.45
C GLN A 15 -18.18 -1.49 4.02
N CYS A 16 -18.26 -2.45 4.94
CA CYS A 16 -17.08 -2.95 5.65
C CYS A 16 -16.49 -4.24 5.07
N GLY A 17 -17.16 -4.89 4.11
CA GLY A 17 -16.67 -6.12 3.46
C GLY A 17 -16.69 -7.38 4.32
N ARG A 18 -17.30 -7.34 5.51
CA ARG A 18 -17.48 -8.53 6.38
C ARG A 18 -18.67 -9.37 5.94
N GLU A 19 -18.59 -10.66 6.19
CA GLU A 19 -19.67 -11.61 5.94
C GLU A 19 -20.87 -11.26 6.83
N ILE A 20 -22.05 -11.22 6.22
CA ILE A 20 -23.31 -10.93 6.89
C ILE A 20 -24.36 -11.96 6.48
N GLN A 21 -25.42 -12.07 7.28
CA GLN A 21 -26.55 -12.92 6.93
C GLN A 21 -27.29 -12.32 5.72
N ARG A 22 -27.91 -13.18 4.89
CA ARG A 22 -28.60 -12.78 3.65
C ARG A 22 -29.72 -11.75 3.86
N ASP A 23 -30.36 -11.82 5.01
CA ASP A 23 -31.50 -11.02 5.44
C ASP A 23 -31.10 -9.87 6.38
N ALA A 24 -29.80 -9.70 6.66
CA ALA A 24 -29.33 -8.65 7.55
C ALA A 24 -29.57 -7.27 6.93
N ARG A 25 -30.62 -6.58 7.37
CA ARG A 25 -30.93 -5.21 6.94
C ARG A 25 -29.83 -4.21 7.30
N PHE A 26 -29.17 -4.39 8.44
CA PHE A 26 -28.04 -3.57 8.87
C PHE A 26 -26.85 -4.47 9.18
N CYS A 27 -25.65 -4.02 8.84
CA CYS A 27 -24.43 -4.76 9.15
C CYS A 27 -24.14 -4.70 10.67
N PRO A 28 -24.04 -5.83 11.37
CA PRO A 28 -23.78 -5.84 12.82
C PRO A 28 -22.38 -5.31 13.19
N TYR A 29 -21.46 -5.25 12.23
CA TYR A 29 -20.08 -4.82 12.47
C TYR A 29 -19.81 -3.34 12.19
N CYS A 30 -20.65 -2.67 11.38
CA CYS A 30 -20.41 -1.28 11.00
C CYS A 30 -21.68 -0.41 10.96
N GLY A 31 -22.86 -0.99 11.18
CA GLY A 31 -24.14 -0.28 11.18
C GLY A 31 -24.68 0.09 9.80
N ALA A 32 -23.96 -0.21 8.71
CA ALA A 32 -24.38 0.14 7.35
C ALA A 32 -25.67 -0.58 6.94
N ASP A 33 -26.63 0.15 6.38
CA ASP A 33 -27.84 -0.41 5.77
C ASP A 33 -27.49 -1.22 4.51
N GLN A 34 -28.05 -2.42 4.40
CA GLN A 34 -27.85 -3.39 3.33
C GLN A 34 -29.10 -3.62 2.50
N THR A 35 -30.19 -2.88 2.75
CA THR A 35 -31.42 -2.95 1.95
C THR A 35 -31.07 -2.94 0.46
N PRO A 36 -31.52 -3.94 -0.30
CA PRO A 36 -31.43 -3.90 -1.75
C PRO A 36 -32.20 -2.66 -2.21
N TYR A 37 -31.48 -1.68 -2.75
CA TYR A 37 -32.10 -0.51 -3.36
C TYR A 37 -32.99 -1.03 -4.49
N ALA A 38 -34.31 -0.98 -4.34
CA ALA A 38 -35.23 -1.28 -5.42
C ALA A 38 -34.83 -0.41 -6.62
N ALA A 39 -34.45 -1.06 -7.72
CA ALA A 39 -33.79 -0.49 -8.89
C ALA A 39 -34.40 0.85 -9.34
N SER A 40 -33.90 1.97 -8.82
CA SER A 40 -34.26 3.31 -9.32
C SER A 40 -33.23 4.41 -9.02
N SER A 41 -32.12 4.14 -8.33
CA SER A 41 -31.03 5.13 -8.17
C SER A 41 -29.69 4.54 -7.73
N MET A 42 -29.43 3.25 -7.97
CA MET A 42 -28.02 2.83 -7.98
C MET A 42 -27.38 3.51 -9.20
N PRO A 43 -26.35 4.36 -9.06
CA PRO A 43 -25.45 4.56 -10.19
C PRO A 43 -25.04 3.15 -10.62
N PRO A 44 -25.00 2.88 -11.94
CA PRO A 44 -24.71 1.53 -12.44
C PRO A 44 -23.47 1.01 -11.70
N VAL A 45 -23.51 -0.27 -11.30
CA VAL A 45 -22.28 -1.03 -11.01
C VAL A 45 -21.30 -0.56 -12.07
N GLN A 46 -20.24 0.12 -11.66
CA GLN A 46 -19.35 0.83 -12.57
C GLN A 46 -18.79 -0.23 -13.51
N ALA A 47 -19.40 -0.34 -14.69
CA ALA A 47 -18.99 -1.23 -15.76
C ALA A 47 -17.61 -0.73 -16.16
N GLY A 48 -16.57 -1.32 -15.58
CA GLY A 48 -15.21 -0.81 -15.66
C GLY A 48 -14.37 -0.90 -14.39
N LEU A 49 -14.87 -1.42 -13.26
CA LEU A 49 -13.99 -1.72 -12.12
C LEU A 49 -13.11 -2.95 -12.42
N GLU A 50 -12.02 -2.69 -13.15
CA GLU A 50 -10.98 -3.68 -13.40
C GLU A 50 -10.27 -4.04 -12.10
N THR A 51 -10.07 -5.35 -11.89
CA THR A 51 -9.14 -5.85 -10.89
C THR A 51 -7.73 -5.39 -11.23
N LYS A 52 -6.95 -5.05 -10.21
CA LYS A 52 -5.58 -4.56 -10.39
C LYS A 52 -4.63 -5.75 -10.45
N ASN A 53 -3.68 -5.72 -11.38
CA ASN A 53 -2.62 -6.73 -11.37
C ASN A 53 -1.68 -6.52 -10.17
N THR A 54 -1.72 -7.46 -9.23
CA THR A 54 -0.93 -7.46 -7.98
C THR A 54 0.58 -7.51 -8.25
N GLY A 55 1.00 -8.26 -9.27
CA GLY A 55 2.40 -8.36 -9.68
C GLY A 55 2.90 -7.04 -10.27
N LEU A 56 2.08 -6.36 -11.06
CA LEU A 56 2.43 -5.06 -11.63
C LEU A 56 2.60 -4.00 -10.54
N ALA A 57 1.77 -4.00 -9.49
CA ALA A 57 1.93 -3.10 -8.34
C ALA A 57 3.30 -3.28 -7.65
N ALA A 58 3.73 -4.53 -7.46
CA ALA A 58 5.03 -4.85 -6.87
C ALA A 58 6.20 -4.49 -7.79
N VAL A 59 6.09 -4.75 -9.09
CA VAL A 59 7.12 -4.40 -10.09
C VAL A 59 7.29 -2.88 -10.19
N LEU A 60 6.19 -2.12 -10.18
CA LEU A 60 6.24 -0.65 -10.15
C LEU A 60 6.94 -0.16 -8.87
N ALA A 61 6.58 -0.69 -7.70
CA ALA A 61 7.25 -0.35 -6.45
C ALA A 61 8.75 -0.69 -6.47
N LEU A 62 9.13 -1.80 -7.10
CA LEU A 62 10.51 -2.24 -7.25
C LEU A 62 11.31 -1.31 -8.15
N ILE A 63 10.83 -1.07 -9.39
CA ILE A 63 11.55 -0.27 -10.37
C ILE A 63 11.73 1.16 -9.86
N PHE A 64 10.64 1.80 -9.44
CA PHE A 64 10.69 3.19 -8.99
C PHE A 64 11.33 3.34 -7.60
N GLY A 65 11.21 2.33 -6.74
CA GLY A 65 11.83 2.37 -5.43
C GLY A 65 13.36 2.36 -5.47
N VAL A 66 13.97 1.70 -6.47
CA VAL A 66 15.43 1.73 -6.69
C VAL A 66 15.92 3.15 -7.02
N PHE A 67 15.07 3.97 -7.65
CA PHE A 67 15.39 5.37 -7.98
C PHE A 67 15.00 6.35 -6.85
N GLY A 68 14.68 5.88 -5.65
CA GLY A 68 14.24 6.74 -4.54
C GLY A 68 12.82 7.26 -4.67
N LEU A 69 12.06 6.82 -5.69
CA LEU A 69 10.67 7.18 -5.92
C LEU A 69 9.75 6.17 -5.22
N TRP A 70 9.81 6.17 -3.90
CA TRP A 70 9.04 5.25 -3.06
C TRP A 70 7.54 5.60 -3.15
N GLY A 71 6.66 4.61 -3.00
CA GLY A 71 5.20 4.84 -2.97
C GLY A 71 4.45 4.80 -4.32
N VAL A 72 5.12 4.62 -5.46
CA VAL A 72 4.46 4.50 -6.78
C VAL A 72 3.49 3.30 -6.82
N GLY A 73 3.85 2.18 -6.18
CA GLY A 73 2.97 1.01 -6.09
C GLY A 73 1.65 1.32 -5.37
N HIS A 74 1.67 2.15 -4.33
CA HIS A 74 0.47 2.55 -3.59
C HIS A 74 -0.43 3.49 -4.40
N ILE A 75 0.16 4.36 -5.23
CA ILE A 75 -0.58 5.22 -6.17
C ILE A 75 -1.29 4.35 -7.21
N TYR A 76 -0.62 3.33 -7.75
CA TYR A 76 -1.22 2.39 -8.73
C TYR A 76 -2.45 1.65 -8.16
N VAL A 77 -2.39 1.27 -6.88
CA VAL A 77 -3.52 0.62 -6.18
C VAL A 77 -4.65 1.61 -5.85
N GLY A 78 -4.43 2.91 -6.03
CA GLY A 78 -5.42 3.96 -5.78
C GLY A 78 -5.31 4.60 -4.39
N LYS A 79 -4.39 4.14 -3.53
CA LYS A 79 -4.11 4.79 -2.23
C LYS A 79 -3.14 5.96 -2.39
N ILE A 80 -3.61 7.01 -3.08
CA ILE A 80 -2.81 8.19 -3.45
C ILE A 80 -2.15 8.84 -2.23
N GLY A 81 -2.89 9.04 -1.13
CA GLY A 81 -2.36 9.67 0.08
C GLY A 81 -1.19 8.91 0.72
N ARG A 82 -1.26 7.57 0.77
CA ARG A 82 -0.15 6.74 1.27
C ARG A 82 1.04 6.76 0.31
N GLY A 83 0.77 6.66 -0.99
CA GLY A 83 1.82 6.73 -2.00
C GLY A 83 2.58 8.05 -1.98
N LEU A 84 1.87 9.18 -1.89
CA LEU A 84 2.49 10.50 -1.79
C LEU A 84 3.27 10.68 -0.48
N ALA A 85 2.76 10.16 0.64
CA ALA A 85 3.49 10.21 1.91
C ALA A 85 4.82 9.44 1.83
N LEU A 86 4.82 8.25 1.22
CA LEU A 86 6.04 7.46 1.02
C LEU A 86 7.01 8.13 0.03
N LEU A 87 6.49 8.78 -1.01
CA LEU A 87 7.30 9.52 -1.98
C LEU A 87 8.02 10.70 -1.32
N ILE A 88 7.28 11.51 -0.55
CA ILE A 88 7.86 12.64 0.19
C ILE A 88 8.86 12.13 1.24
N LEU A 89 8.52 11.07 1.96
CA LEU A 89 9.41 10.46 2.96
C LEU A 89 10.73 9.98 2.33
N GLY A 90 10.65 9.29 1.18
CA GLY A 90 11.83 8.83 0.44
C GLY A 90 12.73 9.99 0.01
N ILE A 91 12.14 11.05 -0.57
CA ILE A 91 12.88 12.27 -0.94
C ILE A 91 13.55 12.88 0.28
N ILE A 92 12.82 13.08 1.38
CA ILE A 92 13.38 13.68 2.60
C ILE A 92 14.53 12.83 3.15
N LEU A 93 14.36 11.50 3.21
CA LEU A 93 15.39 10.59 3.70
C LEU A 93 16.67 10.71 2.85
N GLU A 94 16.58 10.64 1.53
CA GLU A 94 17.74 10.74 0.63
C GLU A 94 18.41 12.13 0.71
N TRP A 95 17.64 13.21 0.80
CA TRP A 95 18.18 14.55 0.96
C TRP A 95 18.88 14.75 2.32
N VAL A 96 18.29 14.24 3.40
CA VAL A 96 18.88 14.31 4.75
C VAL A 96 20.17 13.50 4.79
N PHE A 97 20.18 12.28 4.26
CA PHE A 97 21.38 11.45 4.23
C PHE A 97 22.48 12.06 3.35
N GLY A 98 22.12 12.56 2.16
CA GLY A 98 23.04 13.28 1.28
C GLY A 98 23.63 14.53 1.96
N PHE A 99 22.79 15.31 2.64
CA PHE A 99 23.22 16.48 3.40
C PHE A 99 24.17 16.10 4.55
N LEU A 100 23.81 15.10 5.37
CA LEU A 100 24.65 14.64 6.48
C LEU A 100 25.99 14.10 6.00
N THR A 101 26.00 13.40 4.86
CA THR A 101 27.22 12.87 4.25
C THR A 101 28.11 13.98 3.73
N LEU A 102 27.54 14.96 3.01
CA LEU A 102 28.28 16.13 2.50
C LEU A 102 28.81 16.99 3.65
N PHE A 103 27.96 17.33 4.62
CA PHE A 103 28.33 18.12 5.79
C PHE A 103 29.39 17.41 6.64
N GLY A 104 29.21 16.11 6.89
CA GLY A 104 30.18 15.27 7.58
C GLY A 104 31.51 15.15 6.83
N ALA A 105 31.52 15.14 5.50
CA ALA A 105 32.76 15.16 4.73
C ALA A 105 33.51 16.51 4.87
N LEU A 106 32.78 17.63 4.82
CA LEU A 106 33.36 18.97 4.94
C LEU A 106 33.94 19.25 6.34
N PHE A 107 33.23 18.87 7.40
CA PHE A 107 33.65 19.13 8.79
C PHE A 107 34.44 17.96 9.40
N GLY A 108 34.09 16.70 9.10
CA GLY A 108 34.79 15.52 9.61
C GLY A 108 36.20 15.38 9.04
N GLY A 109 36.45 15.85 7.82
CA GLY A 109 37.80 15.92 7.25
C GLY A 109 38.70 16.88 8.02
N TYR A 110 38.11 17.93 8.59
CA TYR A 110 38.79 18.91 9.44
C TYR A 110 39.16 18.32 10.82
N TYR A 111 38.31 17.48 11.43
CA TYR A 111 38.54 16.96 12.79
C TYR A 111 39.25 15.59 12.87
N HIS A 112 39.01 14.67 11.94
CA HIS A 112 39.45 13.26 12.06
C HIS A 112 40.54 12.84 11.06
N GLY A 113 40.94 13.71 10.13
CA GLY A 113 41.82 13.37 9.02
C GLY A 113 41.22 12.36 8.04
N ALA A 114 41.92 12.08 6.94
CA ALA A 114 41.37 11.33 5.81
C ALA A 114 40.90 9.90 6.16
N ARG A 115 41.64 9.18 7.04
CA ARG A 115 41.29 7.80 7.42
C ARG A 115 40.04 7.71 8.29
N GLY A 116 39.87 8.64 9.23
CA GLY A 116 38.70 8.70 10.09
C GLY A 116 37.43 9.08 9.31
N LEU A 117 37.55 10.03 8.37
CA LEU A 117 36.46 10.39 7.47
C LEU A 117 35.98 9.19 6.64
N VAL A 118 36.90 8.43 6.04
CA VAL A 118 36.53 7.26 5.23
C VAL A 118 35.82 6.20 6.07
N ALA A 119 36.31 5.92 7.28
CA ALA A 119 35.70 4.92 8.16
C ALA A 119 34.28 5.31 8.59
N VAL A 120 34.07 6.56 8.99
CA VAL A 120 32.74 7.05 9.44
C VAL A 120 31.76 7.10 8.27
N SER A 121 32.20 7.55 7.09
CA SER A 121 31.35 7.58 5.89
C SER A 121 30.91 6.18 5.45
N LEU A 122 31.81 5.19 5.47
CA LEU A 122 31.45 3.80 5.13
C LEU A 122 30.49 3.18 6.14
N ALA A 123 30.71 3.41 7.44
CA ALA A 123 29.80 2.94 8.48
C ALA A 123 28.41 3.58 8.35
N GLY A 124 28.35 4.90 8.13
CA GLY A 124 27.11 5.62 7.90
C GLY A 124 26.36 5.12 6.65
N ALA A 125 27.08 4.92 5.54
CA ALA A 125 26.51 4.38 4.31
C ALA A 125 26.00 2.94 4.48
N ALA A 126 26.71 2.09 5.23
CA ALA A 126 26.26 0.73 5.50
C ALA A 126 24.98 0.71 6.34
N ILE A 127 24.91 1.53 7.40
CA ILE A 127 23.71 1.67 8.24
C ILE A 127 22.53 2.17 7.40
N TRP A 128 22.76 3.20 6.59
CA TRP A 128 21.74 3.75 5.70
C TRP A 128 21.24 2.72 4.69
N ALA A 129 22.15 2.00 4.04
CA ALA A 129 21.80 0.97 3.08
C ALA A 129 20.92 -0.14 3.70
N ILE A 130 21.23 -0.56 4.94
CA ILE A 130 20.42 -1.56 5.65
C ILE A 130 19.02 -1.03 5.95
N LEU A 131 18.92 0.20 6.47
CA LEU A 131 17.63 0.83 6.78
C LEU A 131 16.78 1.01 5.52
N THR A 132 17.37 1.52 4.45
CA THR A 132 16.72 1.71 3.16
C THR A 132 16.29 0.38 2.55
N LEU A 133 17.12 -0.66 2.62
CA LEU A 133 16.76 -2.00 2.12
C LEU A 133 15.57 -2.59 2.89
N ALA A 134 15.54 -2.44 4.21
CA ALA A 134 14.42 -2.89 5.03
C ALA A 134 13.12 -2.17 4.66
N LEU A 135 13.17 -0.84 4.51
CA LEU A 135 12.02 -0.03 4.07
C LEU A 135 11.60 -0.38 2.63
N PHE A 136 12.55 -0.65 1.74
CA PHE A 136 12.31 -1.04 0.36
C PHE A 136 11.56 -2.36 0.25
N ILE A 137 12.00 -3.39 0.99
CA ILE A 137 11.31 -4.68 1.05
C ILE A 137 9.90 -4.50 1.63
N TRP A 138 9.78 -3.73 2.71
CA TRP A 138 8.51 -3.49 3.36
C TRP A 138 7.51 -2.78 2.45
N GLN A 139 7.91 -1.72 1.71
CA GLN A 139 6.99 -0.98 0.84
C GLN A 139 6.50 -1.83 -0.35
N ILE A 140 7.35 -2.71 -0.91
CA ILE A 140 6.95 -3.63 -1.99
C ILE A 140 5.91 -4.61 -1.46
N TYR A 141 6.16 -5.19 -0.29
CA TYR A 141 5.22 -6.10 0.35
C TYR A 141 3.88 -5.41 0.66
N ASP A 142 3.90 -4.19 1.19
CA ASP A 142 2.68 -3.44 1.50
C ASP A 142 1.88 -3.09 0.23
N ALA A 143 2.55 -2.66 -0.84
CA ALA A 143 1.91 -2.41 -2.13
C ALA A 143 1.26 -3.67 -2.72
N TYR A 144 1.96 -4.80 -2.68
CA TYR A 144 1.43 -6.11 -3.09
C TYR A 144 0.19 -6.50 -2.26
N ARG A 145 0.29 -6.39 -0.94
CA ARG A 145 -0.80 -6.72 -0.01
C ARG A 145 -2.03 -5.85 -0.27
N LEU A 146 -1.83 -4.55 -0.50
CA LEU A 146 -2.91 -3.61 -0.81
C LEU A 146 -3.59 -3.92 -2.14
N ALA A 147 -2.82 -4.27 -3.17
CA ALA A 147 -3.37 -4.68 -4.46
C ALA A 147 -4.22 -5.95 -4.33
N LYS A 148 -3.73 -6.94 -3.56
CA LYS A 148 -4.48 -8.17 -3.29
C LYS A 148 -5.78 -7.88 -2.54
N TYR A 149 -5.72 -7.04 -1.50
CA TYR A 149 -6.89 -6.60 -0.75
C TYR A 149 -7.90 -5.86 -1.64
N TYR A 150 -7.44 -4.99 -2.53
CA TYR A 150 -8.30 -4.27 -3.48
C TYR A 150 -9.08 -5.26 -4.34
N ASN A 151 -8.40 -6.26 -4.93
CA ASN A 151 -9.06 -7.25 -5.78
C ASN A 151 -10.09 -8.06 -5.01
N GLU A 152 -9.73 -8.57 -3.82
CA GLU A 152 -10.66 -9.30 -2.95
C GLU A 152 -11.89 -8.47 -2.57
N TYR A 153 -11.70 -7.19 -2.27
CA TYR A 153 -12.80 -6.28 -1.92
C TYR A 153 -13.73 -6.02 -3.11
N VAL A 154 -13.17 -5.76 -4.30
CA VAL A 154 -13.95 -5.56 -5.54
C VAL A 154 -14.75 -6.81 -5.89
N HIS A 155 -14.15 -8.00 -5.77
CA HIS A 155 -14.87 -9.26 -6.01
C HIS A 155 -16.04 -9.48 -5.05
N ARG A 156 -15.91 -9.07 -3.79
CA ARG A 156 -16.94 -9.27 -2.76
C ARG A 156 -18.03 -8.20 -2.76
N CYS A 157 -17.66 -6.95 -3.01
CA CYS A 157 -18.53 -5.79 -2.81
C CYS A 157 -18.97 -5.11 -4.11
N GLY A 158 -18.33 -5.43 -5.25
CA GLY A 158 -18.62 -4.81 -6.55
C GLY A 158 -18.23 -3.33 -6.65
N LYS A 159 -17.38 -2.82 -5.75
CA LYS A 159 -16.92 -1.42 -5.72
C LYS A 159 -15.51 -1.28 -5.14
N ALA A 160 -14.87 -0.14 -5.36
CA ALA A 160 -13.55 0.16 -4.80
C ALA A 160 -13.61 0.36 -3.27
N PRO A 161 -12.57 -0.08 -2.52
CA PRO A 161 -12.46 0.12 -1.08
C PRO A 161 -12.11 1.56 -0.62
N TRP A 162 -11.66 2.42 -1.53
CA TRP A 162 -11.35 3.84 -1.30
C TRP A 162 -11.59 4.64 -2.58
#